data_AF-A0A255TUH8-F1
#
_entry.id   AF-A0A255TUH8-F1
#
_cell.length_a   1.000
_cell.length_b   1.000
_cell.length_c   1.000
_cell.angle_alpha   90.00
_cell.angle_beta   90.00
_cell.angle_gamma   90.00
#
_symmetry.space_group_name_H-M   'P 1'
#
loop_
_entity.id
_entity.type
_entity.pdbx_description
1 polymer ?
#
loop_
_entity_poly.entity_id
_entity_poly.type
_entity_poly.pdbx_seq_one_letter_code
_entity_poly.pdbx_strand_id
1 'polypeptide(L)'
;MGFFDIFKRKKEPEMPEALAKVYKLFFPEGIGQQKLLTSQLCKKLGNRYNEDVVANNYIFVLTCLFMDEDKTLSAITGKVKQRINNQLTESDIRIIYNHAVDNNKQLSQTVGLLNAMEMMCNTGTSEDVMPEGYGEFGLDITNPIPIHGVPQNEVYLRKLRLSNGSKISWKRIGSCNAPNIEHIIDKYEICDQFGNKVCNLYLCPYNRKTSNKMPKGFIFDGQRPSVVPPVNKSLQGKILPFKGVSYVTDDNGEPLLVFYRSSSKVFVNKRTNNDNVGYFLNIRRPLLLDVTGMDKIEIPPMPSECDGIILKGYGINKSTGFIVRDFQSQTMEIPLGDTNVSRSSSTSSNDAYLLLFSASWCGPSKRFVKEINEAGINSYTYIDVEQDGTEDLQEKYSVRSIPMTFLVKTNGDIINKWEGYDDEDPGQTKFVNYIRTCGYNIIPYNGEKL
;
A
#
# COMPACT_ATOMS: atom_id res chain seq x y z
N MET A 1 -42.74 -57.66 -8.32
CA MET A 1 -41.57 -56.77 -8.46
C MET A 1 -42.05 -55.32 -8.53
N GLY A 2 -41.74 -54.56 -7.48
CA GLY A 2 -41.50 -53.09 -7.42
C GLY A 2 -42.42 -52.09 -8.12
N PHE A 3 -43.32 -51.48 -7.35
CA PHE A 3 -44.12 -50.27 -7.61
C PHE A 3 -43.30 -48.96 -7.47
N PHE A 4 -42.00 -48.96 -7.80
CA PHE A 4 -41.04 -47.90 -7.42
C PHE A 4 -40.29 -47.23 -8.58
N ASP A 5 -40.76 -47.33 -9.82
CA ASP A 5 -40.05 -46.78 -10.99
C ASP A 5 -40.48 -45.35 -11.40
N ILE A 6 -41.21 -44.63 -10.53
CA ILE A 6 -41.78 -43.29 -10.82
C ILE A 6 -40.89 -42.13 -10.32
N PHE A 7 -39.82 -42.38 -9.56
CA PHE A 7 -38.91 -41.34 -9.07
C PHE A 7 -37.54 -41.35 -9.75
N LYS A 8 -37.50 -41.30 -11.09
CA LYS A 8 -36.32 -40.75 -11.77
C LYS A 8 -36.33 -39.23 -11.58
N ARG A 9 -35.81 -38.77 -10.43
CA ARG A 9 -35.39 -37.37 -10.27
C ARG A 9 -34.41 -37.08 -11.40
N LYS A 10 -34.82 -36.23 -12.37
CA LYS A 10 -33.90 -35.64 -13.34
C LYS A 10 -32.72 -35.08 -12.53
N LYS A 11 -31.52 -35.60 -12.76
CA LYS A 11 -30.28 -35.03 -12.21
C LYS A 11 -30.31 -33.54 -12.57
N GLU A 12 -30.34 -32.68 -11.55
CA GLU A 12 -30.25 -31.24 -11.76
C GLU A 12 -28.94 -30.95 -12.50
N PRO A 13 -28.95 -30.07 -13.51
CA PRO A 13 -27.73 -29.72 -14.23
C PRO A 13 -26.71 -29.19 -13.22
N GLU A 14 -25.51 -29.77 -13.21
CA GLU A 14 -24.42 -29.31 -12.34
C GLU A 14 -24.09 -27.85 -12.67
N MET A 15 -24.41 -26.95 -11.73
CA MET A 15 -24.04 -25.55 -11.86
C MET A 15 -22.53 -25.38 -11.71
N PRO A 16 -21.89 -24.55 -12.56
CA PRO A 16 -20.49 -24.17 -12.36
C PRO A 16 -20.26 -23.66 -10.93
N GLU A 17 -19.11 -23.99 -10.33
CA GLU A 17 -18.84 -23.73 -8.91
C GLU A 17 -19.00 -22.25 -8.51
N ALA A 18 -18.58 -21.32 -9.38
CA ALA A 18 -18.74 -19.89 -9.16
C ALA A 18 -20.23 -19.48 -9.08
N LEU A 19 -21.07 -20.06 -9.95
CA LEU A 19 -22.51 -19.80 -9.96
C LEU A 19 -23.17 -20.43 -8.73
N ALA A 20 -22.73 -21.61 -8.30
CA ALA A 20 -23.22 -22.25 -7.08
C ALA A 20 -22.95 -21.42 -5.82
N LYS A 21 -21.79 -20.76 -5.73
CA LYS A 21 -21.45 -19.85 -4.63
C LYS A 21 -22.39 -18.64 -4.57
N VAL A 22 -22.59 -17.96 -5.70
CA VAL A 22 -23.51 -16.81 -5.82
C VAL A 22 -24.95 -17.24 -5.53
N TYR A 23 -25.34 -18.40 -6.05
CA TYR A 23 -26.68 -18.93 -5.85
C TYR A 23 -26.97 -19.22 -4.35
N LYS A 24 -26.00 -19.79 -3.63
CA LYS A 24 -26.10 -20.03 -2.18
C LYS A 24 -26.17 -18.73 -1.36
N LEU A 25 -25.58 -17.64 -1.87
CA LEU A 25 -25.69 -16.32 -1.24
C LEU A 25 -27.13 -15.77 -1.35
N PHE A 26 -27.76 -15.96 -2.50
CA PHE A 26 -29.13 -15.52 -2.76
C PHE A 26 -30.16 -16.38 -2.04
N PHE A 27 -29.95 -17.70 -2.08
CA PHE A 27 -30.85 -18.72 -1.56
C PHE A 27 -30.06 -19.72 -0.69
N PRO A 28 -29.80 -19.40 0.59
CA PRO A 28 -29.03 -20.27 1.49
C PRO A 28 -29.63 -21.67 1.68
N GLU A 29 -30.97 -21.79 1.53
CA GLU A 29 -31.70 -23.06 1.62
C GLU A 29 -31.89 -23.74 0.25
N GLY A 30 -31.30 -23.19 -0.81
CA GLY A 30 -31.25 -23.79 -2.14
C GLY A 30 -32.50 -23.56 -3.00
N ILE A 31 -32.71 -24.45 -3.98
CA ILE A 31 -33.74 -24.33 -5.03
C ILE A 31 -35.17 -24.34 -4.47
N GLY A 32 -35.42 -25.08 -3.38
CA GLY A 32 -36.73 -25.08 -2.73
C GLY A 32 -37.13 -23.69 -2.24
N GLN A 33 -36.18 -22.94 -1.66
CA GLN A 33 -36.39 -21.58 -1.19
C GLN A 33 -36.60 -20.60 -2.34
N GLN A 34 -35.82 -20.71 -3.44
CA GLN A 34 -36.05 -19.89 -4.62
C GLN A 34 -37.49 -20.03 -5.13
N LYS A 35 -37.99 -21.26 -5.28
CA LYS A 35 -39.36 -21.53 -5.74
C LYS A 35 -40.40 -20.96 -4.77
N LEU A 36 -40.19 -21.17 -3.47
CA LEU A 36 -41.09 -20.65 -2.43
C LEU A 36 -41.19 -19.12 -2.48
N LEU A 37 -40.04 -18.42 -2.49
CA LEU A 37 -39.99 -16.95 -2.51
C LEU A 37 -40.57 -16.40 -3.81
N THR A 38 -40.26 -17.03 -4.95
CA THR A 38 -40.84 -16.64 -6.25
C THR A 38 -42.36 -16.79 -6.24
N SER A 39 -42.90 -17.91 -5.73
CA SER A 39 -44.35 -18.12 -5.64
C SER A 39 -45.04 -17.11 -4.73
N GLN A 40 -44.42 -16.77 -3.59
CA GLN A 40 -44.91 -15.71 -2.69
C GLN A 40 -44.93 -14.35 -3.40
N LEU A 41 -43.88 -14.06 -4.17
CA LEU A 41 -43.75 -12.82 -4.92
C LEU A 41 -44.79 -12.72 -6.05
N CYS A 42 -45.05 -13.80 -6.78
CA CYS A 42 -46.14 -13.88 -7.77
C CYS A 42 -47.48 -13.49 -7.15
N LYS A 43 -47.80 -14.01 -5.95
CA LYS A 43 -49.03 -13.66 -5.21
C LYS A 43 -49.06 -12.19 -4.83
N LYS A 44 -47.95 -11.63 -4.33
CA LYS A 44 -47.84 -10.19 -3.98
C LYS A 44 -48.02 -9.26 -5.19
N LEU A 45 -47.61 -9.72 -6.38
CA LEU A 45 -47.79 -9.01 -7.65
C LEU A 45 -49.18 -9.25 -8.27
N GLY A 46 -50.11 -9.90 -7.55
CA GLY A 46 -51.46 -10.19 -8.02
C GLY A 46 -51.53 -11.22 -9.14
N ASN A 47 -50.51 -12.08 -9.28
CA ASN A 47 -50.39 -13.09 -10.34
C ASN A 47 -50.50 -12.52 -11.77
N ARG A 48 -50.14 -11.25 -11.96
CA ARG A 48 -50.20 -10.56 -13.26
C ARG A 48 -49.13 -11.00 -14.25
N TYR A 49 -48.08 -11.66 -13.76
CA TYR A 49 -46.89 -12.01 -14.54
C TYR A 49 -46.64 -13.51 -14.48
N ASN A 50 -46.03 -14.04 -15.54
CA ASN A 50 -45.54 -15.42 -15.56
C ASN A 50 -44.45 -15.60 -14.47
N GLU A 51 -44.46 -16.75 -13.81
CA GLU A 51 -43.50 -17.10 -12.75
C GLU A 51 -42.04 -16.94 -13.21
N ASP A 52 -41.71 -17.29 -14.46
CA ASP A 52 -40.37 -17.12 -15.01
C ASP A 52 -39.96 -15.65 -15.09
N VAL A 53 -40.90 -14.75 -15.40
CA VAL A 53 -40.65 -13.31 -15.45
C VAL A 53 -40.39 -12.78 -14.04
N VAL A 54 -41.16 -13.24 -13.05
CA VAL A 54 -40.97 -12.87 -11.65
C VAL A 54 -39.65 -13.40 -11.12
N ALA A 55 -39.32 -14.67 -11.36
CA ALA A 55 -38.05 -15.30 -10.96
C ALA A 55 -36.84 -14.56 -11.54
N ASN A 56 -36.87 -14.28 -12.84
CA ASN A 56 -35.76 -13.59 -13.53
C ASN A 56 -35.56 -12.14 -13.07
N ASN A 57 -36.63 -11.44 -12.69
CA ASN A 57 -36.51 -10.11 -12.11
C ASN A 57 -36.09 -10.15 -10.65
N TYR A 58 -36.56 -11.15 -9.91
CA TYR A 58 -36.16 -11.34 -8.52
C TYR A 58 -34.66 -11.64 -8.38
N ILE A 59 -34.13 -12.58 -9.17
CA ILE A 59 -32.69 -12.88 -9.23
C ILE A 59 -31.90 -11.64 -9.65
N PHE A 60 -32.39 -10.87 -10.62
CA PHE A 60 -31.71 -9.66 -11.07
C PHE A 60 -31.64 -8.60 -9.96
N VAL A 61 -32.74 -8.37 -9.24
CA VAL A 61 -32.77 -7.46 -8.09
C VAL A 61 -31.82 -7.94 -6.98
N LEU A 62 -31.80 -9.24 -6.66
CA LEU A 62 -30.85 -9.82 -5.72
C LEU A 62 -29.40 -9.60 -6.18
N THR A 63 -29.13 -9.81 -7.47
CA THR A 63 -27.80 -9.57 -8.05
C THR A 63 -27.39 -8.11 -7.85
N CYS A 64 -28.27 -7.15 -8.16
CA CYS A 64 -27.99 -5.73 -7.95
C CYS A 64 -27.73 -5.44 -6.46
N LEU A 65 -28.59 -5.94 -5.56
CA LEU A 65 -28.47 -5.73 -4.12
C LEU A 65 -27.18 -6.30 -3.52
N PHE A 66 -26.67 -7.41 -4.04
CA PHE A 66 -25.43 -8.03 -3.55
C PHE A 66 -24.17 -7.48 -4.21
N MET A 67 -24.24 -7.13 -5.50
CA MET A 67 -23.05 -6.88 -6.31
C MET A 67 -22.83 -5.39 -6.63
N ASP A 68 -23.87 -4.57 -6.63
CA ASP A 68 -23.73 -3.15 -6.95
C ASP A 68 -23.28 -2.32 -5.74
N GLU A 69 -22.58 -1.22 -6.01
CA GLU A 69 -22.23 -0.24 -4.98
C GLU A 69 -23.48 0.48 -4.45
N ASP A 70 -24.34 0.99 -5.35
CA ASP A 70 -25.60 1.66 -5.03
C ASP A 70 -26.75 0.65 -4.94
N LYS A 71 -27.22 0.43 -3.71
CA LYS A 71 -28.28 -0.52 -3.35
C LYS A 71 -29.63 0.17 -3.09
N THR A 72 -29.76 1.44 -3.47
CA THR A 72 -31.00 2.19 -3.26
C THR A 72 -32.11 1.68 -4.16
N LEU A 73 -33.36 1.81 -3.69
CA LEU A 73 -34.54 1.46 -4.50
C LEU A 73 -34.56 2.23 -5.83
N SER A 74 -34.16 3.49 -5.85
CA SER A 74 -34.12 4.33 -7.06
C SER A 74 -33.14 3.79 -8.10
N ALA A 75 -31.90 3.51 -7.71
CA ALA A 75 -30.88 2.99 -8.62
C ALA A 75 -31.28 1.63 -9.21
N ILE A 76 -31.78 0.71 -8.38
CA ILE A 76 -32.25 -0.60 -8.83
C ILE A 76 -33.47 -0.46 -9.74
N THR A 77 -34.40 0.44 -9.43
CA THR A 77 -35.56 0.73 -10.30
C THR A 77 -35.10 1.21 -11.68
N GLY A 78 -34.12 2.11 -11.74
CA GLY A 78 -33.52 2.56 -12.99
C GLY A 78 -32.96 1.40 -13.82
N LYS A 79 -32.19 0.50 -13.19
CA LYS A 79 -31.61 -0.68 -13.86
C LYS A 79 -32.66 -1.67 -14.35
N VAL A 80 -33.68 -1.96 -13.54
CA VAL A 80 -34.75 -2.88 -13.95
C VAL A 80 -35.54 -2.31 -15.12
N LYS A 81 -35.85 -1.00 -15.11
CA LYS A 81 -36.57 -0.33 -16.21
C LYS A 81 -35.82 -0.37 -17.55
N GLN A 82 -34.48 -0.45 -17.53
CA GLN A 82 -33.65 -0.50 -18.73
C GLN A 82 -33.55 -1.91 -19.35
N ARG A 83 -34.10 -2.95 -18.72
CA ARG A 83 -34.07 -4.31 -19.29
C ARG A 83 -34.96 -4.39 -20.53
N ILE A 84 -34.43 -4.99 -21.61
CA ILE A 84 -35.05 -5.06 -22.95
C ILE A 84 -36.50 -5.55 -22.93
N ASN A 85 -36.87 -6.43 -21.99
CA ASN A 85 -38.20 -7.01 -21.86
C ASN A 85 -38.86 -6.69 -20.51
N ASN A 86 -38.59 -5.52 -19.91
CA ASN A 86 -39.22 -5.16 -18.65
C ASN A 86 -40.73 -4.91 -18.81
N GLN A 87 -41.54 -5.70 -18.10
CA GLN A 87 -43.00 -5.55 -18.02
C GLN A 87 -43.45 -4.98 -16.68
N LEU A 88 -42.51 -4.74 -15.75
CA LEU A 88 -42.81 -4.35 -14.38
C LEU A 88 -42.97 -2.84 -14.25
N THR A 89 -44.00 -2.44 -13.52
CA THR A 89 -44.18 -1.05 -13.07
C THR A 89 -43.21 -0.71 -11.94
N GLU A 90 -43.05 0.56 -11.63
CA GLU A 90 -42.24 1.00 -10.48
C GLU A 90 -42.77 0.46 -9.15
N SER A 91 -44.10 0.38 -8.99
CA SER A 91 -44.72 -0.27 -7.83
C SER A 91 -44.38 -1.76 -7.74
N ASP A 92 -44.34 -2.47 -8.87
CA ASP A 92 -43.96 -3.88 -8.90
C ASP A 92 -42.50 -4.05 -8.49
N ILE A 93 -41.60 -3.22 -9.03
CA ILE A 93 -40.17 -3.27 -8.69
C ILE A 93 -39.96 -3.03 -7.19
N ARG A 94 -40.68 -2.08 -6.59
CA ARG A 94 -40.64 -1.84 -5.14
C ARG A 94 -41.09 -3.06 -4.34
N ILE A 95 -42.12 -3.77 -4.77
CA ILE A 95 -42.57 -5.01 -4.12
C ILE A 95 -41.46 -6.07 -4.17
N ILE A 96 -40.81 -6.24 -5.33
CA ILE A 96 -39.69 -7.19 -5.49
C ILE A 96 -38.50 -6.80 -4.62
N TYR A 97 -38.11 -5.53 -4.61
CA TYR A 97 -37.02 -5.00 -3.79
C TYR A 97 -37.26 -5.26 -2.31
N ASN A 98 -38.42 -4.87 -1.78
CA ASN A 98 -38.74 -5.08 -0.37
C ASN A 98 -38.75 -6.57 -0.03
N HIS A 99 -39.33 -7.40 -0.91
CA HIS A 99 -39.34 -8.85 -0.70
C HIS A 99 -37.92 -9.44 -0.63
N ALA A 100 -37.00 -9.00 -1.49
CA ALA A 100 -35.60 -9.41 -1.46
C ALA A 100 -34.91 -9.05 -0.14
N VAL A 101 -35.08 -7.80 0.32
CA VAL A 101 -34.49 -7.29 1.56
C VAL A 101 -35.09 -8.01 2.77
N ASP A 102 -36.41 -8.16 2.84
CA ASP A 102 -37.11 -8.77 3.98
C ASP A 102 -36.80 -10.27 4.14
N ASN A 103 -36.50 -10.97 3.05
CA ASN A 103 -36.34 -12.43 3.04
C ASN A 103 -34.87 -12.87 2.96
N ASN A 104 -33.94 -11.93 3.03
CA ASN A 104 -32.51 -12.23 3.13
C ASN A 104 -31.91 -11.44 4.29
N LYS A 105 -31.53 -12.15 5.37
CA LYS A 105 -31.03 -11.53 6.62
C LYS A 105 -29.81 -10.63 6.38
N GLN A 106 -28.89 -11.03 5.50
CA GLN A 106 -27.71 -10.24 5.19
C GLN A 106 -28.09 -8.94 4.47
N LEU A 107 -29.00 -9.00 3.49
CA LEU A 107 -29.50 -7.80 2.82
C LEU A 107 -30.29 -6.90 3.76
N SER A 108 -31.17 -7.45 4.58
CA SER A 108 -31.92 -6.71 5.60
C SER A 108 -30.99 -5.89 6.50
N GLN A 109 -29.95 -6.52 7.03
CA GLN A 109 -28.93 -5.86 7.86
C GLN A 109 -28.15 -4.80 7.07
N THR A 110 -27.70 -5.12 5.87
CA THR A 110 -26.88 -4.23 5.03
C THR A 110 -27.67 -2.98 4.60
N VAL A 111 -28.87 -3.18 4.04
CA VAL A 111 -29.75 -2.09 3.60
C VAL A 111 -30.25 -1.28 4.80
N GLY A 112 -30.58 -1.94 5.92
CA GLY A 112 -30.94 -1.26 7.16
C GLY A 112 -29.84 -0.33 7.66
N LEU A 113 -28.59 -0.81 7.67
CA LEU A 113 -27.43 0.01 8.04
C LEU A 113 -27.25 1.19 7.07
N LEU A 114 -27.32 0.95 5.75
CA LEU A 114 -27.19 2.02 4.75
C LEU A 114 -28.27 3.09 4.91
N ASN A 115 -29.52 2.69 5.15
CA ASN A 115 -30.62 3.63 5.39
C ASN A 115 -30.42 4.43 6.67
N ALA A 116 -29.97 3.79 7.75
CA ALA A 116 -29.66 4.50 9.00
C ALA A 116 -28.52 5.52 8.78
N MET A 117 -27.49 5.15 8.01
CA MET A 117 -26.40 6.05 7.63
C MET A 117 -26.89 7.24 6.79
N GLU A 118 -27.78 6.99 5.83
CA GLU A 118 -28.40 8.04 5.02
C GLU A 118 -29.23 9.02 5.87
N MET A 119 -30.00 8.49 6.83
CA MET A 119 -30.76 9.32 7.76
C MET A 119 -29.86 10.20 8.63
N MET A 120 -28.69 9.71 9.05
CA MET A 120 -27.70 10.52 9.76
C MET A 120 -27.05 11.57 8.86
N CYS A 121 -26.89 11.30 7.56
CA CYS A 121 -26.39 12.31 6.62
C CYS A 121 -27.38 13.46 6.44
N ASN A 122 -28.69 13.20 6.56
CA ASN A 122 -29.73 14.22 6.43
C ASN A 122 -29.71 15.29 7.52
N THR A 123 -29.00 15.11 8.64
CA THR A 123 -28.84 16.14 9.67
C THR A 123 -27.60 17.01 9.46
N GLY A 124 -26.59 16.52 8.73
CA GLY A 124 -25.34 17.24 8.51
C GLY A 124 -25.42 18.38 7.48
N THR A 125 -24.28 18.99 7.20
CA THR A 125 -24.19 20.17 6.32
C THR A 125 -24.28 19.81 4.82
N SER A 126 -24.77 20.75 4.02
CA SER A 126 -24.69 20.74 2.55
C SER A 126 -23.54 21.60 2.00
N GLU A 127 -22.83 22.30 2.88
CA GLU A 127 -21.70 23.18 2.55
C GLU A 127 -20.39 22.40 2.42
N ASP A 128 -19.40 23.00 1.75
CA ASP A 128 -18.06 22.39 1.61
C ASP A 128 -17.22 22.47 2.89
N VAL A 129 -17.70 23.19 3.91
CA VAL A 129 -17.06 23.38 5.22
C VAL A 129 -18.12 23.19 6.31
N MET A 130 -17.73 22.64 7.46
CA MET A 130 -18.60 22.56 8.64
C MET A 130 -18.96 23.99 9.10
N PRO A 131 -20.24 24.41 9.14
CA PRO A 131 -20.64 25.76 9.54
C PRO A 131 -20.12 26.18 10.92
N GLU A 132 -20.04 25.22 11.84
CA GLU A 132 -19.55 25.34 13.20
C GLU A 132 -18.05 25.03 13.36
N GLY A 133 -17.36 24.78 12.25
CA GLY A 133 -15.94 24.43 12.22
C GLY A 133 -15.02 25.62 12.46
N TYR A 134 -13.94 25.41 13.22
CA TYR A 134 -12.87 26.40 13.41
C TYR A 134 -11.49 25.74 13.36
N GLY A 135 -10.48 26.50 12.91
CA GLY A 135 -9.14 25.99 12.63
C GLY A 135 -8.92 25.68 11.14
N GLU A 136 -7.83 24.99 10.83
CA GLU A 136 -7.41 24.66 9.47
C GLU A 136 -8.28 23.52 8.88
N PHE A 137 -8.95 23.81 7.76
CA PHE A 137 -9.89 22.90 7.10
C PHE A 137 -9.25 21.54 6.76
N GLY A 138 -9.84 20.48 7.30
CA GLY A 138 -9.42 19.08 7.15
C GLY A 138 -8.17 18.67 7.94
N LEU A 139 -7.40 19.63 8.46
CA LEU A 139 -6.17 19.40 9.21
C LEU A 139 -6.37 19.47 10.73
N ASP A 140 -7.36 20.24 11.17
CA ASP A 140 -7.77 20.29 12.58
C ASP A 140 -9.05 19.48 12.79
N ILE A 141 -9.10 18.74 13.90
CA ILE A 141 -10.27 17.94 14.28
C ILE A 141 -11.54 18.81 14.47
N THR A 142 -11.36 20.09 14.79
CA THR A 142 -12.45 21.06 14.98
C THR A 142 -12.95 21.65 13.66
N ASN A 143 -12.33 21.32 12.52
CA ASN A 143 -12.78 21.72 11.19
C ASN A 143 -12.60 20.56 10.18
N PRO A 144 -13.27 19.41 10.39
CA PRO A 144 -13.11 18.24 9.53
C PRO A 144 -13.72 18.49 8.14
N ILE A 145 -13.34 17.66 7.17
CA ILE A 145 -13.91 17.67 5.82
C ILE A 145 -15.32 17.05 5.86
N PRO A 146 -16.38 17.76 5.43
CA PRO A 146 -17.70 17.17 5.26
C PRO A 146 -17.70 16.11 4.16
N ILE A 147 -18.17 14.91 4.47
CA ILE A 147 -18.27 13.76 3.55
C ILE A 147 -19.69 13.17 3.62
N HIS A 148 -20.23 12.74 2.47
CA HIS A 148 -21.53 12.10 2.38
C HIS A 148 -21.41 10.57 2.41
N GLY A 149 -21.49 9.99 3.60
CA GLY A 149 -21.37 8.56 3.82
C GLY A 149 -19.92 8.05 3.84
N VAL A 150 -19.70 6.96 4.56
CA VAL A 150 -18.37 6.34 4.72
C VAL A 150 -17.70 5.98 3.37
N PRO A 151 -18.41 5.45 2.35
CA PRO A 151 -17.77 5.13 1.06
C PRO A 151 -17.14 6.34 0.36
N GLN A 152 -17.68 7.56 0.57
CA GLN A 152 -17.13 8.77 -0.05
C GLN A 152 -15.81 9.24 0.58
N ASN A 153 -15.41 8.70 1.74
CA ASN A 153 -14.08 8.94 2.31
C ASN A 153 -12.99 8.55 1.29
N GLU A 154 -13.08 7.33 0.77
CA GLU A 154 -12.13 6.78 -0.20
C GLU A 154 -12.16 7.56 -1.53
N VAL A 155 -13.36 7.93 -1.99
CA VAL A 155 -13.54 8.72 -3.22
C VAL A 155 -12.89 10.09 -3.09
N TYR A 156 -13.09 10.77 -1.96
CA TYR A 156 -12.49 12.07 -1.69
C TYR A 156 -10.96 11.98 -1.58
N LEU A 157 -10.44 11.04 -0.77
CA LEU A 157 -9.00 10.87 -0.58
C LEU A 157 -8.27 10.49 -1.87
N ARG A 158 -8.88 9.66 -2.73
CA ARG A 158 -8.32 9.27 -4.03
C ARG A 158 -8.18 10.45 -4.99
N LYS A 159 -9.03 11.47 -4.87
CA LYS A 159 -8.93 12.70 -5.66
C LYS A 159 -7.79 13.59 -5.19
N LEU A 160 -7.31 13.48 -3.95
CA LEU A 160 -6.26 14.36 -3.45
C LEU A 160 -4.89 14.03 -4.04
N ARG A 161 -4.09 15.08 -4.25
CA ARG A 161 -2.67 15.06 -4.57
C ARG A 161 -1.96 16.06 -3.66
N LEU A 162 -0.67 15.87 -3.45
CA LEU A 162 0.16 16.91 -2.85
C LEU A 162 0.22 18.13 -3.77
N SER A 163 0.57 19.30 -3.22
CA SER A 163 0.68 20.56 -3.98
C SER A 163 1.57 20.48 -5.23
N ASN A 164 2.56 19.58 -5.25
CA ASN A 164 3.44 19.31 -6.40
C ASN A 164 2.83 18.34 -7.44
N GLY A 165 1.61 17.85 -7.23
CA GLY A 165 0.92 16.87 -8.07
C GLY A 165 1.19 15.40 -7.74
N SER A 166 2.08 15.08 -6.80
CA SER A 166 2.37 13.70 -6.41
C SER A 166 1.16 13.02 -5.76
N LYS A 167 1.04 11.70 -5.99
CA LYS A 167 0.02 10.86 -5.35
C LYS A 167 0.26 10.78 -3.84
N ILE A 168 -0.83 10.56 -3.12
CA ILE A 168 -0.82 10.23 -1.69
C ILE A 168 -1.25 8.78 -1.48
N SER A 169 -0.88 8.23 -0.34
CA SER A 169 -1.46 7.03 0.24
C SER A 169 -2.07 7.39 1.60
N TRP A 170 -3.00 6.58 2.10
CA TRP A 170 -3.65 6.84 3.39
C TRP A 170 -3.96 5.57 4.16
N LYS A 171 -4.01 5.71 5.49
CA LYS A 171 -4.44 4.66 6.42
C LYS A 171 -5.40 5.27 7.43
N ARG A 172 -6.58 4.66 7.59
CA ARG A 172 -7.49 5.02 8.68
C ARG A 172 -6.87 4.59 10.01
N ILE A 173 -6.70 5.53 10.93
CA ILE A 173 -6.11 5.27 12.25
C ILE A 173 -7.15 5.20 13.37
N GLY A 174 -8.38 5.66 13.12
CA GLY A 174 -9.49 5.50 14.05
C GLY A 174 -10.58 6.55 13.87
N SER A 175 -11.43 6.67 14.89
CA SER A 175 -12.43 7.72 15.01
C SER A 175 -12.16 8.60 16.23
N CYS A 176 -12.67 9.82 16.20
CA CYS A 176 -12.53 10.82 17.24
C CYS A 176 -13.74 11.76 17.25
N ASN A 177 -13.88 12.55 18.31
CA ASN A 177 -14.95 13.54 18.47
C ASN A 177 -14.33 14.92 18.70
N ALA A 178 -15.03 15.97 18.26
CA ALA A 178 -14.70 17.36 18.56
C ALA A 178 -15.83 18.01 19.36
N PRO A 179 -15.55 18.99 20.24
CA PRO A 179 -16.58 19.62 21.06
C PRO A 179 -17.62 20.38 20.24
N ASN A 180 -17.26 20.84 19.05
CA ASN A 180 -18.12 21.61 18.15
C ASN A 180 -18.78 20.76 17.06
N ILE A 181 -18.41 19.48 16.90
CA ILE A 181 -18.95 18.63 15.83
C ILE A 181 -19.75 17.50 16.49
N GLU A 182 -21.07 17.49 16.27
CA GLU A 182 -21.97 16.48 16.85
C GLU A 182 -21.65 15.07 16.36
N HIS A 183 -21.29 14.93 15.09
CA HIS A 183 -21.07 13.65 14.44
C HIS A 183 -19.64 13.13 14.62
N ILE A 184 -19.49 11.80 14.57
CA ILE A 184 -18.19 11.13 14.67
C ILE A 184 -17.28 11.54 13.49
N ILE A 185 -16.00 11.76 13.79
CA ILE A 185 -14.97 12.14 12.83
C ILE A 185 -13.99 10.98 12.65
N ASP A 186 -13.75 10.60 11.40
CA ASP A 186 -12.71 9.65 11.03
C ASP A 186 -11.36 10.34 10.87
N LYS A 187 -10.32 9.69 11.38
CA LYS A 187 -8.94 10.18 11.30
C LYS A 187 -8.12 9.30 10.38
N TYR A 188 -7.49 9.92 9.39
CA TYR A 188 -6.61 9.27 8.42
C TYR A 188 -5.19 9.81 8.55
N GLU A 189 -4.21 8.92 8.55
CA GLU A 189 -2.82 9.29 8.31
C GLU A 189 -2.57 9.34 6.81
N ILE A 190 -2.05 10.47 6.33
CA ILE A 190 -1.72 10.67 4.92
C ILE A 190 -0.21 10.55 4.75
N CYS A 191 0.20 9.71 3.81
CA CYS A 191 1.59 9.51 3.45
C CYS A 191 1.85 9.92 2.00
N ASP A 192 3.07 10.35 1.71
CA ASP A 192 3.51 10.58 0.34
C ASP A 192 3.70 9.24 -0.41
N GLN A 193 4.11 9.32 -1.67
CA GLN A 193 4.38 8.15 -2.50
C GLN A 193 5.54 7.27 -2.01
N PHE A 194 6.33 7.75 -1.03
CA PHE A 194 7.46 7.05 -0.44
C PHE A 194 7.12 6.47 0.95
N GLY A 195 5.88 6.62 1.41
CA GLY A 195 5.43 6.16 2.72
C GLY A 195 5.75 7.11 3.87
N ASN A 196 6.30 8.31 3.62
CA ASN A 196 6.54 9.28 4.68
C ASN A 196 5.23 9.94 5.10
N LYS A 197 4.99 10.03 6.41
CA LYS A 197 3.86 10.77 6.96
C LYS A 197 3.92 12.25 6.58
N VAL A 198 2.86 12.73 5.94
CA VAL A 198 2.65 14.14 5.57
C VAL A 198 1.86 14.86 6.65
N CYS A 199 0.67 14.36 6.98
CA CYS A 199 -0.20 14.92 7.99
C CYS A 199 -1.27 13.89 8.43
N ASN A 200 -2.15 14.30 9.34
CA ASN A 200 -3.43 13.61 9.50
C ASN A 200 -4.52 14.44 8.82
N LEU A 201 -5.51 13.77 8.24
CA LEU A 201 -6.75 14.39 7.79
C LEU A 201 -7.93 13.89 8.63
N TYR A 202 -8.89 14.78 8.83
CA TYR A 202 -10.10 14.56 9.62
C TYR A 202 -11.31 14.67 8.70
N LEU A 203 -12.09 13.59 8.58
CA LEU A 203 -13.25 13.48 7.68
C LEU A 203 -14.50 13.17 8.50
N CYS A 204 -15.62 13.86 8.21
CA CYS A 204 -16.90 13.63 8.88
C CYS A 204 -17.92 13.04 7.88
N PRO A 205 -18.18 11.72 7.89
CA PRO A 205 -18.99 11.04 6.88
C PRO A 205 -20.51 11.16 7.05
N TYR A 206 -20.98 12.06 7.90
CA TYR A 206 -22.41 12.20 8.25
C TYR A 206 -22.99 13.51 7.72
N ASN A 207 -22.62 13.91 6.50
CA ASN A 207 -23.06 15.16 5.88
C ASN A 207 -23.89 14.92 4.62
N ARG A 208 -24.72 15.89 4.22
CA ARG A 208 -25.59 15.78 3.03
C ARG A 208 -24.81 15.81 1.71
N LYS A 209 -23.56 16.31 1.75
CA LYS A 209 -22.72 16.49 0.58
C LYS A 209 -21.26 16.15 0.92
N THR A 210 -20.57 15.55 -0.05
CA THR A 210 -19.11 15.43 -0.01
C THR A 210 -18.50 16.75 -0.47
N SER A 211 -17.62 17.31 0.35
CA SER A 211 -16.96 18.59 0.09
C SER A 211 -16.21 18.58 -1.25
N ASN A 212 -16.28 19.70 -1.97
CA ASN A 212 -15.46 20.01 -3.14
C ASN A 212 -14.35 21.02 -2.80
N LYS A 213 -14.07 21.25 -1.52
CA LYS A 213 -12.94 22.07 -1.05
C LYS A 213 -11.80 21.14 -0.67
N MET A 214 -10.56 21.56 -0.91
CA MET A 214 -9.34 20.81 -0.55
C MET A 214 -8.70 21.38 0.73
N PRO A 215 -8.04 20.54 1.56
CA PRO A 215 -7.22 21.00 2.67
C PRO A 215 -6.01 21.78 2.14
N LYS A 216 -5.49 22.68 2.97
CA LYS A 216 -4.29 23.45 2.64
C LYS A 216 -3.11 22.52 2.35
N GLY A 217 -2.40 22.78 1.25
CA GLY A 217 -1.25 21.98 0.82
C GLY A 217 -1.58 20.82 -0.12
N PHE A 218 -2.86 20.62 -0.46
CA PHE A 218 -3.33 19.63 -1.41
C PHE A 218 -3.94 20.28 -2.66
N ILE A 219 -4.03 19.49 -3.73
CA ILE A 219 -4.79 19.80 -4.96
C ILE A 219 -5.65 18.59 -5.33
N PHE A 220 -6.65 18.78 -6.18
CA PHE A 220 -7.35 17.63 -6.78
C PHE A 220 -6.65 17.10 -8.02
N ASP A 221 -6.82 15.81 -8.28
CA ASP A 221 -6.33 15.13 -9.47
C ASP A 221 -6.84 15.82 -10.75
N GLY A 222 -5.94 16.02 -11.70
CA GLY A 222 -6.24 16.78 -12.93
C GLY A 222 -6.21 18.30 -12.79
N GLN A 223 -6.14 18.86 -11.57
CA GLN A 223 -5.79 20.27 -11.41
C GLN A 223 -4.30 20.45 -11.65
N ARG A 224 -3.93 21.47 -12.43
CA ARG A 224 -2.52 21.85 -12.56
C ARG A 224 -2.02 22.17 -11.15
N PRO A 225 -0.83 21.66 -10.76
CA PRO A 225 -0.15 22.14 -9.57
C PRO A 225 -0.23 23.66 -9.63
N SER A 226 -0.78 24.28 -8.58
CA SER A 226 -0.64 25.71 -8.46
C SER A 226 0.85 25.94 -8.38
N VAL A 227 1.43 26.41 -9.49
CA VAL A 227 2.71 27.09 -9.46
C VAL A 227 2.42 28.33 -8.64
N VAL A 228 2.43 28.17 -7.32
CA VAL A 228 2.60 29.29 -6.42
C VAL A 228 3.90 29.91 -6.93
N PRO A 229 3.86 31.14 -7.49
CA PRO A 229 5.09 31.82 -7.85
C PRO A 229 5.97 31.73 -6.61
N PRO A 230 7.26 31.36 -6.74
CA PRO A 230 8.11 31.24 -5.57
C PRO A 230 7.91 32.52 -4.78
N VAL A 231 7.48 32.38 -3.54
CA VAL A 231 7.43 33.51 -2.62
C VAL A 231 8.82 34.12 -2.73
N ASN A 232 8.92 35.33 -3.26
CA ASN A 232 10.14 36.13 -3.30
C ASN A 232 10.49 36.48 -1.85
N LYS A 233 10.81 35.47 -1.05
CA LYS A 233 11.62 35.59 0.13
C LYS A 233 12.98 35.94 -0.45
N SER A 234 13.39 37.21 -0.33
CA SER A 234 14.80 37.56 -0.57
C SER A 234 15.62 36.52 0.17
N LEU A 235 16.45 35.76 -0.55
CA LEU A 235 17.23 34.67 0.04
C LEU A 235 18.23 35.30 1.01
N GLN A 236 17.82 35.51 2.26
CA GLN A 236 18.64 36.16 3.27
C GLN A 236 19.70 35.18 3.73
N GLY A 237 20.92 35.36 3.24
CA GLY A 237 22.06 34.56 3.63
C GLY A 237 22.73 35.09 4.88
N LYS A 238 23.10 34.19 5.79
CA LYS A 238 23.88 34.50 6.99
C LYS A 238 25.27 33.88 6.86
N ILE A 239 26.31 34.70 6.88
CA ILE A 239 27.69 34.21 6.99
C ILE A 239 27.91 33.70 8.42
N LEU A 240 28.28 32.44 8.57
CA LEU A 240 28.60 31.84 9.86
C LEU A 240 30.04 32.18 10.27
N PRO A 241 30.37 32.22 11.58
CA PRO A 241 31.72 32.49 12.04
C PRO A 241 32.70 31.40 11.56
N PHE A 242 33.97 31.79 11.43
CA PHE A 242 35.04 30.85 11.07
C PHE A 242 35.16 29.73 12.11
N LYS A 243 35.07 28.48 11.65
CA LYS A 243 35.31 27.29 12.47
C LYS A 243 36.72 26.76 12.18
N GLY A 244 37.52 26.55 13.22
CA GLY A 244 38.89 26.02 13.10
C GLY A 244 38.97 24.54 12.72
N VAL A 245 37.84 23.82 12.73
CA VAL A 245 37.71 22.42 12.31
C VAL A 245 37.19 22.33 10.87
N SER A 246 37.69 21.32 10.15
CA SER A 246 37.69 21.27 8.68
C SER A 246 36.58 20.40 8.08
N TYR A 247 35.46 20.18 8.77
CA TYR A 247 34.37 19.34 8.24
C TYR A 247 32.99 19.93 8.53
N VAL A 248 32.06 19.77 7.59
CA VAL A 248 30.62 19.92 7.86
C VAL A 248 30.23 18.90 8.93
N THR A 249 29.47 19.32 9.94
CA THR A 249 29.03 18.46 11.04
C THR A 249 27.51 18.31 11.07
N ASP A 250 27.03 17.23 11.69
CA ASP A 250 25.63 17.06 12.07
C ASP A 250 25.26 17.94 13.28
N ASP A 251 24.02 17.79 13.77
CA ASP A 251 23.51 18.53 14.94
C ASP A 251 24.24 18.17 16.25
N ASN A 252 24.94 17.03 16.29
CA ASN A 252 25.73 16.57 17.43
C ASN A 252 27.20 17.02 17.35
N GLY A 253 27.61 17.67 16.26
CA GLY A 253 28.99 18.10 16.04
C GLY A 253 29.88 17.03 15.41
N GLU A 254 29.33 15.90 14.99
CA GLU A 254 30.07 14.82 14.34
C GLU A 254 30.24 15.09 12.83
N PRO A 255 31.37 14.72 12.20
CA PRO A 255 31.57 14.90 10.77
C PRO A 255 30.46 14.25 9.93
N LEU A 256 29.88 15.03 9.01
CA LEU A 256 28.77 14.61 8.18
C LEU A 256 29.27 14.10 6.82
N LEU A 257 28.94 12.85 6.51
CA LEU A 257 29.16 12.29 5.19
C LEU A 257 28.08 12.81 4.21
N VAL A 258 28.51 13.32 3.06
CA VAL A 258 27.62 13.88 2.03
C VAL A 258 27.89 13.30 0.65
N PHE A 259 26.98 13.44 -0.30
CA PHE A 259 27.04 12.78 -1.60
C PHE A 259 26.87 13.81 -2.72
N TYR A 260 27.75 13.79 -3.72
CA TYR A 260 27.75 14.78 -4.80
C TYR A 260 26.67 14.49 -5.85
N ARG A 261 25.99 15.52 -6.33
CA ARG A 261 24.99 15.43 -7.41
C ARG A 261 25.50 16.17 -8.63
N SER A 262 26.05 15.46 -9.61
CA SER A 262 26.62 16.06 -10.83
C SER A 262 25.63 16.92 -11.61
N SER A 263 24.34 16.54 -11.63
CA SER A 263 23.27 17.29 -12.32
C SER A 263 23.00 18.67 -11.73
N SER A 264 23.19 18.85 -10.42
CA SER A 264 22.95 20.12 -9.71
C SER A 264 24.22 20.78 -9.20
N LYS A 265 25.37 20.10 -9.25
CA LYS A 265 26.65 20.51 -8.67
C LYS A 265 26.57 20.81 -7.16
N VAL A 266 25.70 20.10 -6.46
CA VAL A 266 25.45 20.25 -5.00
C VAL A 266 25.76 18.93 -4.30
N PHE A 267 26.37 18.99 -3.13
CA PHE A 267 26.47 17.85 -2.21
C PHE A 267 25.24 17.79 -1.32
N VAL A 268 24.74 16.60 -1.01
CA VAL A 268 23.58 16.43 -0.13
C VAL A 268 23.88 15.43 0.98
N ASN A 269 23.33 15.66 2.17
CA ASN A 269 23.51 14.75 3.31
C ASN A 269 22.61 13.50 3.30
N LYS A 270 21.87 13.25 2.21
CA LYS A 270 21.05 12.04 2.06
C LYS A 270 21.57 11.18 0.93
N ARG A 271 21.93 9.95 1.28
CA ARG A 271 22.36 8.91 0.35
C ARG A 271 21.18 8.45 -0.51
N THR A 272 21.48 8.11 -1.74
CA THR A 272 20.62 7.41 -2.70
C THR A 272 21.33 6.14 -3.16
N ASN A 273 20.60 5.21 -3.77
CA ASN A 273 21.18 3.97 -4.27
C ASN A 273 22.21 4.17 -5.40
N ASN A 274 22.27 5.37 -5.98
CA ASN A 274 23.25 5.72 -7.01
C ASN A 274 24.53 6.34 -6.41
N ASP A 275 24.62 6.49 -5.08
CA ASP A 275 25.76 7.08 -4.40
C ASP A 275 26.77 6.04 -3.98
N ASN A 276 27.83 5.96 -4.77
CA ASN A 276 28.96 5.05 -4.60
C ASN A 276 30.18 5.75 -4.00
N VAL A 277 30.10 7.07 -3.80
CA VAL A 277 31.15 7.90 -3.18
C VAL A 277 30.49 8.90 -2.25
N GLY A 278 30.96 8.92 -1.01
CA GLY A 278 30.66 9.90 0.01
C GLY A 278 31.83 10.86 0.14
N TYR A 279 31.57 12.02 0.69
CA TYR A 279 32.55 13.09 0.81
C TYR A 279 32.45 13.67 2.21
N PHE A 280 33.60 13.99 2.80
CA PHE A 280 33.66 14.98 3.85
C PHE A 280 34.02 16.34 3.24
N LEU A 281 33.32 17.39 3.65
CA LEU A 281 33.50 18.73 3.11
C LEU A 281 34.18 19.65 4.10
N ASN A 282 35.27 20.27 3.66
CA ASN A 282 36.00 21.27 4.43
C ASN A 282 35.49 22.68 4.15
N ILE A 283 34.48 23.09 4.90
CA ILE A 283 33.86 24.41 4.84
C ILE A 283 34.05 25.11 6.19
N ARG A 284 34.97 26.06 6.25
CA ARG A 284 35.38 26.76 7.48
C ARG A 284 34.56 28.01 7.72
N ARG A 285 34.04 28.64 6.66
CA ARG A 285 33.23 29.87 6.75
C ARG A 285 32.08 29.84 5.72
N PRO A 286 30.97 29.14 6.04
CA PRO A 286 29.85 29.00 5.11
C PRO A 286 28.93 30.23 5.07
N LEU A 287 28.33 30.46 3.91
CA LEU A 287 27.09 31.22 3.76
C LEU A 287 25.89 30.27 3.95
N LEU A 288 25.07 30.49 4.98
CA LEU A 288 23.86 29.70 5.24
C LEU A 288 22.64 30.33 4.56
N LEU A 289 21.91 29.54 3.78
CA LEU A 289 20.67 29.90 3.08
C LEU A 289 19.56 28.92 3.49
N ASP A 290 18.42 29.43 3.95
CA ASP A 290 17.23 28.62 4.20
C ASP A 290 16.34 28.59 2.95
N VAL A 291 16.25 27.41 2.33
CA VAL A 291 15.54 27.15 1.07
C VAL A 291 14.34 26.23 1.27
N THR A 292 13.91 26.03 2.53
CA THR A 292 12.82 25.11 2.86
C THR A 292 11.53 25.49 2.11
N GLY A 293 11.01 24.56 1.33
CA GLY A 293 9.75 24.75 0.58
C GLY A 293 9.89 25.50 -0.74
N MET A 294 11.12 25.80 -1.19
CA MET A 294 11.36 26.37 -2.52
C MET A 294 11.40 25.29 -3.60
N ASP A 295 10.70 25.53 -4.71
CA ASP A 295 10.64 24.66 -5.90
C ASP A 295 11.81 24.90 -6.87
N LYS A 296 12.33 26.14 -6.91
CA LYS A 296 13.55 26.53 -7.61
C LYS A 296 14.41 27.43 -6.73
N ILE A 297 15.72 27.26 -6.79
CA ILE A 297 16.70 28.03 -6.01
C ILE A 297 17.75 28.58 -6.97
N GLU A 298 17.85 29.90 -7.08
CA GLU A 298 18.99 30.56 -7.71
C GLU A 298 20.08 30.76 -6.66
N ILE A 299 21.21 30.06 -6.82
CA ILE A 299 22.32 30.13 -5.88
C ILE A 299 23.04 31.46 -6.08
N PRO A 300 23.16 32.33 -5.05
CA PRO A 300 23.87 33.59 -5.17
C PRO A 300 25.38 33.38 -5.35
N PRO A 301 26.12 34.35 -5.92
CA PRO A 301 27.57 34.28 -5.99
C PRO A 301 28.17 34.16 -4.59
N MET A 302 29.12 33.23 -4.42
CA MET A 302 29.72 32.95 -3.12
C MET A 302 30.65 34.10 -2.68
N PRO A 303 30.40 34.77 -1.53
CA PRO A 303 31.23 35.87 -1.03
C PRO A 303 32.69 35.47 -0.89
N SER A 304 33.65 36.35 -1.21
CA SER A 304 35.10 36.00 -1.24
C SER A 304 35.65 35.46 0.08
N GLU A 305 35.07 35.86 1.21
CA GLU A 305 35.41 35.37 2.55
C GLU A 305 34.82 34.00 2.90
N CYS A 306 33.87 33.51 2.10
CA CYS A 306 33.26 32.20 2.27
C CYS A 306 33.95 31.15 1.41
N ASP A 307 34.07 29.95 1.94
CA ASP A 307 34.61 28.79 1.26
C ASP A 307 33.51 27.75 0.93
N GLY A 308 32.27 28.00 1.33
CA GLY A 308 31.12 27.22 0.90
C GLY A 308 29.77 27.87 1.17
N ILE A 309 28.70 27.23 0.68
CA ILE A 309 27.30 27.59 0.91
C ILE A 309 26.59 26.38 1.50
N ILE A 310 25.75 26.60 2.52
CA ILE A 310 24.87 25.59 3.12
C ILE A 310 23.42 25.94 2.76
N LEU A 311 22.71 25.01 2.14
CA LEU A 311 21.30 25.11 1.77
C LEU A 311 20.46 24.27 2.74
N LYS A 312 19.78 24.91 3.69
CA LYS A 312 18.93 24.23 4.67
C LYS A 312 17.55 23.94 4.07
N GLY A 313 17.08 22.69 4.21
CA GLY A 313 15.77 22.28 3.68
C GLY A 313 15.76 22.08 2.16
N TYR A 314 16.91 21.74 1.59
CA TYR A 314 17.13 21.53 0.16
C TYR A 314 16.51 20.23 -0.35
N GLY A 315 15.74 20.33 -1.44
CA GLY A 315 15.17 19.20 -2.16
C GLY A 315 14.00 18.49 -1.44
N ILE A 316 13.48 17.44 -2.08
CA ILE A 316 12.24 16.73 -1.71
C ILE A 316 12.33 16.11 -0.30
N ASN A 317 13.53 15.78 0.17
CA ASN A 317 13.74 15.10 1.44
C ASN A 317 14.10 16.04 2.61
N LYS A 318 13.96 17.37 2.46
CA LYS A 318 14.47 18.38 3.41
C LYS A 318 15.93 18.14 3.79
N SER A 319 16.75 17.74 2.81
CA SER A 319 18.18 17.52 3.00
C SER A 319 18.89 18.84 3.29
N THR A 320 20.12 18.74 3.75
CA THR A 320 21.06 19.86 3.71
C THR A 320 21.90 19.74 2.45
N GLY A 321 21.86 20.78 1.62
CA GLY A 321 22.69 20.91 0.44
C GLY A 321 23.97 21.69 0.76
N PHE A 322 25.08 21.37 0.11
CA PHE A 322 26.35 22.04 0.28
C PHE A 322 27.00 22.34 -1.07
N ILE A 323 27.65 23.48 -1.15
CA ILE A 323 28.45 23.90 -2.30
C ILE A 323 29.79 24.36 -1.76
N VAL A 324 30.87 23.89 -2.36
CA VAL A 324 32.24 24.28 -2.00
C VAL A 324 32.81 25.20 -3.07
N ARG A 325 33.72 26.10 -2.69
CA ARG A 325 34.38 27.02 -3.62
C ARG A 325 35.33 26.26 -4.55
N ASP A 326 36.14 25.38 -3.97
CA ASP A 326 37.09 24.54 -4.66
C ASP A 326 36.86 23.07 -4.29
N PHE A 327 36.44 22.29 -5.30
CA PHE A 327 36.15 20.87 -5.11
C PHE A 327 37.40 20.09 -4.68
N GLN A 328 38.59 20.39 -5.23
CA GLN A 328 39.79 19.58 -4.99
C GLN A 328 40.35 19.77 -3.58
N SER A 329 40.47 21.00 -3.10
CA SER A 329 41.03 21.26 -1.77
C SER A 329 40.03 21.12 -0.62
N GLN A 330 38.72 21.12 -0.90
CA GLN A 330 37.68 21.13 0.13
C GLN A 330 36.86 19.84 0.22
N THR A 331 37.25 18.79 -0.51
CA THR A 331 36.57 17.51 -0.43
C THR A 331 37.56 16.41 -0.07
N MET A 332 37.10 15.46 0.74
CA MET A 332 37.79 14.21 1.00
C MET A 332 36.84 13.08 0.62
N GLU A 333 37.18 12.40 -0.47
CA GLU A 333 36.41 11.28 -1.00
C GLU A 333 36.52 10.04 -0.13
N ILE A 334 35.38 9.40 0.09
CA ILE A 334 35.21 8.13 0.77
C ILE A 334 34.42 7.22 -0.16
N PRO A 335 35.07 6.23 -0.78
CA PRO A 335 34.37 5.20 -1.52
C PRO A 335 33.34 4.52 -0.62
N LEU A 336 32.09 4.52 -1.05
CA LEU A 336 31.01 3.77 -0.42
C LEU A 336 30.91 2.51 -1.24
N GLY A 337 31.70 1.49 -0.89
CA GLY A 337 31.68 0.26 -1.68
C GLY A 337 30.24 -0.24 -1.84
N ASP A 338 29.86 -0.64 -3.05
CA ASP A 338 29.11 -1.89 -3.18
C ASP A 338 30.20 -2.95 -3.16
N THR A 339 30.24 -3.81 -2.14
CA THR A 339 31.40 -4.69 -1.93
C THR A 339 31.57 -5.67 -3.10
N ASN A 340 32.42 -5.27 -4.07
CA ASN A 340 33.47 -6.02 -4.79
C ASN A 340 33.97 -5.19 -6.01
N VAL A 341 34.79 -4.13 -5.86
CA VAL A 341 36.27 -4.02 -5.66
C VAL A 341 37.08 -3.70 -6.93
N SER A 342 37.88 -2.62 -6.89
CA SER A 342 39.36 -2.56 -7.09
C SER A 342 39.81 -1.11 -7.40
N ARG A 343 40.86 -0.47 -6.83
CA ARG A 343 42.07 -0.79 -6.02
C ARG A 343 42.24 0.38 -5.00
N SER A 344 42.80 0.26 -3.79
CA SER A 344 43.97 -0.50 -3.34
C SER A 344 43.96 -0.74 -1.81
N SER A 345 44.57 -1.88 -1.43
CA SER A 345 44.99 -2.37 -0.11
C SER A 345 43.94 -2.89 0.91
N SER A 346 43.85 -4.24 0.97
CA SER A 346 43.64 -5.16 2.13
C SER A 346 42.32 -5.04 2.93
N THR A 347 41.43 -6.04 3.14
CA THR A 347 41.38 -7.52 2.98
C THR A 347 39.87 -7.91 3.00
N SER A 348 39.37 -8.73 2.07
CA SER A 348 37.94 -9.10 1.90
C SER A 348 37.50 -10.28 2.78
N SER A 349 36.36 -10.19 3.48
CA SER A 349 35.64 -11.36 4.03
C SER A 349 34.77 -11.99 2.93
N ASN A 350 34.91 -13.30 2.71
CA ASN A 350 34.26 -14.05 1.64
C ASN A 350 33.09 -14.91 2.18
N ASP A 351 32.43 -14.43 3.23
CA ASP A 351 31.48 -15.23 4.00
C ASP A 351 30.07 -15.25 3.38
N ALA A 352 29.38 -16.40 3.48
CA ALA A 352 28.01 -16.59 2.99
C ALA A 352 27.21 -17.55 3.88
N TYR A 353 25.89 -17.49 3.78
CA TYR A 353 24.93 -18.42 4.39
C TYR A 353 24.41 -19.40 3.35
N LEU A 354 24.28 -20.67 3.73
CA LEU A 354 23.58 -21.69 2.95
C LEU A 354 22.29 -22.05 3.69
N LEU A 355 21.16 -21.55 3.23
CA LEU A 355 19.85 -21.71 3.87
C LEU A 355 19.09 -22.85 3.18
N LEU A 356 18.70 -23.87 3.94
CA LEU A 356 17.94 -25.01 3.45
C LEU A 356 16.55 -25.03 4.07
N PHE A 357 15.52 -24.68 3.29
CA PHE A 357 14.12 -24.78 3.66
C PHE A 357 13.62 -26.20 3.38
N SER A 358 13.15 -26.89 4.43
CA SER A 358 12.84 -28.32 4.41
C SER A 358 11.77 -28.67 5.45
N ALA A 359 11.27 -29.91 5.46
CA ALA A 359 10.39 -30.43 6.51
C ALA A 359 10.72 -31.90 6.84
N SER A 360 10.56 -32.26 8.12
CA SER A 360 10.90 -33.60 8.64
C SER A 360 10.02 -34.74 8.10
N TRP A 361 8.87 -34.47 7.50
CA TRP A 361 8.01 -35.47 6.84
C TRP A 361 8.26 -35.59 5.32
N CYS A 362 8.97 -34.64 4.71
CA CYS A 362 9.14 -34.58 3.27
C CYS A 362 10.19 -35.59 2.78
N GLY A 363 9.75 -36.58 1.99
CA GLY A 363 10.60 -37.63 1.42
C GLY A 363 11.78 -37.10 0.59
N PRO A 364 11.55 -36.26 -0.43
CA PRO A 364 12.60 -35.60 -1.20
C PRO A 364 13.59 -34.80 -0.34
N SER A 365 13.10 -34.09 0.69
CA SER A 365 13.96 -33.33 1.60
C SER A 365 14.91 -34.23 2.41
N LYS A 366 14.42 -35.37 2.90
CA LYS A 366 15.26 -36.36 3.59
C LYS A 366 16.38 -36.90 2.71
N ARG A 367 16.06 -37.18 1.44
CA ARG A 367 17.05 -37.67 0.46
C ARG A 367 18.10 -36.59 0.16
N PHE A 368 17.65 -35.37 -0.10
CA PHE A 368 18.53 -34.21 -0.33
C PHE A 368 19.51 -34.01 0.83
N VAL A 369 19.00 -33.90 2.06
CA VAL A 369 19.81 -33.71 3.28
C VAL A 369 20.81 -34.85 3.46
N LYS A 370 20.39 -36.11 3.24
CA LYS A 370 21.29 -37.26 3.35
C LYS A 370 22.44 -37.17 2.36
N GLU A 371 22.14 -36.90 1.09
CA GLU A 371 23.12 -36.89 0.01
C GLU A 371 24.14 -35.73 0.12
N ILE A 372 23.70 -34.53 0.50
CA ILE A 372 24.62 -33.39 0.67
C ILE A 372 25.54 -33.59 1.90
N ASN A 373 25.04 -34.22 2.97
CA ASN A 373 25.85 -34.57 4.15
C ASN A 373 26.85 -35.69 3.84
N GLU A 374 26.43 -36.73 3.10
CA GLU A 374 27.34 -37.78 2.62
C GLU A 374 28.42 -37.21 1.69
N ALA A 375 28.10 -36.14 0.95
CA ALA A 375 29.05 -35.36 0.17
C ALA A 375 29.90 -34.36 1.00
N GLY A 376 29.73 -34.31 2.32
CA GLY A 376 30.51 -33.48 3.24
C GLY A 376 30.09 -32.00 3.30
N ILE A 377 28.93 -31.63 2.76
CA ILE A 377 28.36 -30.29 2.88
C ILE A 377 27.53 -30.21 4.16
N ASN A 378 28.21 -29.96 5.28
CA ASN A 378 27.58 -29.93 6.62
C ASN A 378 27.36 -28.49 7.12
N SER A 379 27.95 -27.50 6.45
CA SER A 379 27.83 -26.09 6.80
C SER A 379 26.60 -25.49 6.11
N TYR A 380 25.41 -25.76 6.64
CA TYR A 380 24.17 -25.11 6.20
C TYR A 380 23.25 -24.86 7.39
N THR A 381 22.33 -23.91 7.24
CA THR A 381 21.27 -23.64 8.21
C THR A 381 19.99 -24.32 7.74
N TYR A 382 19.56 -25.32 8.49
CA TYR A 382 18.29 -26.00 8.28
C TYR A 382 17.14 -25.13 8.82
N ILE A 383 16.16 -24.85 7.98
CA ILE A 383 14.95 -24.09 8.31
C ILE A 383 13.76 -25.03 8.11
N ASP A 384 13.12 -25.42 9.20
CA ASP A 384 11.90 -26.22 9.15
C ASP A 384 10.71 -25.30 8.80
N VAL A 385 10.08 -25.53 7.65
CA VAL A 385 8.97 -24.69 7.18
C VAL A 385 7.70 -24.80 8.03
N GLU A 386 7.60 -25.82 8.90
CA GLU A 386 6.50 -25.97 9.85
C GLU A 386 6.80 -25.44 11.24
N GLN A 387 8.02 -24.95 11.49
CA GLN A 387 8.37 -24.37 12.78
C GLN A 387 7.86 -22.93 12.89
N ASP A 388 7.13 -22.66 13.97
CA ASP A 388 6.66 -21.31 14.33
C ASP A 388 7.81 -20.30 14.32
N GLY A 389 7.61 -19.15 13.67
CA GLY A 389 8.58 -18.05 13.59
C GLY A 389 9.49 -18.08 12.35
N THR A 390 9.23 -18.97 11.39
CA THR A 390 9.97 -19.03 10.12
C THR A 390 9.22 -18.35 8.96
N GLU A 391 8.00 -17.86 9.19
CA GLU A 391 7.09 -17.32 8.17
C GLU A 391 7.71 -16.13 7.41
N ASP A 392 8.36 -15.22 8.13
CA ASP A 392 9.02 -14.04 7.54
C ASP A 392 10.16 -14.43 6.58
N LEU A 393 10.92 -15.48 6.90
CA LEU A 393 11.98 -15.99 6.04
C LEU A 393 11.41 -16.71 4.81
N GLN A 394 10.34 -17.47 4.99
CA GLN A 394 9.64 -18.13 3.88
C GLN A 394 9.07 -17.11 2.89
N GLU A 395 8.46 -16.02 3.39
CA GLU A 395 7.96 -14.93 2.55
C GLU A 395 9.11 -14.19 1.86
N LYS A 396 10.15 -13.80 2.60
CA LYS A 396 11.33 -13.08 2.09
C LYS A 396 11.99 -13.79 0.91
N TYR A 397 12.17 -15.11 1.03
CA TYR A 397 12.80 -15.92 -0.02
C TYR A 397 11.79 -16.53 -1.00
N SER A 398 10.49 -16.20 -0.85
CA SER A 398 9.42 -16.70 -1.70
C SER A 398 9.42 -18.24 -1.83
N VAL A 399 9.56 -18.93 -0.70
CA VAL A 399 9.61 -20.39 -0.63
C VAL A 399 8.25 -20.97 -1.01
N ARG A 400 8.19 -21.75 -2.09
CA ARG A 400 6.94 -22.31 -2.65
C ARG A 400 6.93 -23.84 -2.74
N SER A 401 8.08 -24.47 -2.52
CA SER A 401 8.27 -25.92 -2.55
C SER A 401 9.41 -26.30 -1.62
N ILE A 402 9.43 -27.54 -1.15
CA ILE A 402 10.52 -28.09 -0.34
C ILE A 402 11.05 -29.39 -0.96
N PRO A 403 12.36 -29.66 -0.90
CA PRO A 403 13.40 -28.79 -0.35
C PRO A 403 13.69 -27.58 -1.25
N MET A 404 14.08 -26.44 -0.68
CA MET A 404 14.58 -25.28 -1.42
C MET A 404 15.80 -24.71 -0.73
N THR A 405 16.89 -24.51 -1.48
CA THR A 405 18.18 -24.11 -0.93
C THR A 405 18.62 -22.77 -1.52
N PHE A 406 19.14 -21.87 -0.68
CA PHE A 406 19.68 -20.58 -1.09
C PHE A 406 21.12 -20.42 -0.61
N LEU A 407 22.00 -19.97 -1.50
CA LEU A 407 23.30 -19.45 -1.11
C LEU A 407 23.19 -17.92 -1.09
N VAL A 408 23.44 -17.30 0.06
CA VAL A 408 23.19 -15.88 0.30
C VAL A 408 24.44 -15.26 0.92
N LYS A 409 24.91 -14.11 0.44
CA LYS A 409 26.00 -13.38 1.12
C LYS A 409 25.54 -12.88 2.48
N THR A 410 26.48 -12.56 3.37
CA THR A 410 26.16 -11.98 4.68
C THR A 410 25.42 -10.64 4.61
N ASN A 411 25.49 -9.94 3.48
CA ASN A 411 24.73 -8.71 3.22
C ASN A 411 23.29 -8.94 2.71
N GLY A 412 22.85 -10.21 2.56
CA GLY A 412 21.50 -10.57 2.13
C GLY A 412 21.32 -10.81 0.62
N ASP A 413 22.36 -10.63 -0.19
CA ASP A 413 22.28 -10.88 -1.63
C ASP A 413 22.20 -12.38 -1.94
N ILE A 414 21.21 -12.79 -2.73
CA ILE A 414 21.10 -14.18 -3.21
C ILE A 414 22.17 -14.41 -4.27
N ILE A 415 23.13 -15.28 -3.97
CA ILE A 415 24.16 -15.74 -4.92
C ILE A 415 23.55 -16.76 -5.87
N ASN A 416 22.80 -17.74 -5.33
CA ASN A 416 22.16 -18.79 -6.12
C ASN A 416 20.99 -19.44 -5.37
N LYS A 417 20.13 -20.15 -6.09
CA LYS A 417 19.01 -20.93 -5.54
C LYS A 417 18.84 -22.28 -6.23
N TRP A 418 18.35 -23.26 -5.49
CA TRP A 418 18.01 -24.59 -5.98
C TRP A 418 16.63 -24.99 -5.49
N GLU A 419 15.80 -25.46 -6.42
CA GLU A 419 14.39 -25.79 -6.18
C GLU A 419 14.17 -27.29 -6.31
N GLY A 420 13.68 -27.92 -5.25
CA GLY A 420 13.34 -29.34 -5.24
C GLY A 420 14.55 -30.28 -5.14
N TYR A 421 14.26 -31.58 -5.23
CA TYR A 421 15.24 -32.65 -5.37
C TYR A 421 15.28 -33.07 -6.85
N ASP A 422 16.48 -33.18 -7.43
CA ASP A 422 16.66 -33.63 -8.81
C ASP A 422 16.75 -35.17 -8.84
N ASP A 423 15.65 -35.86 -9.19
CA ASP A 423 15.62 -37.32 -9.33
C ASP A 423 16.54 -37.84 -10.47
N GLU A 424 16.94 -36.97 -11.40
CA GLU A 424 17.84 -37.32 -12.51
C GLU A 424 19.32 -37.12 -12.15
N ASP A 425 19.63 -36.50 -11.01
CA ASP A 425 20.99 -36.30 -10.49
C ASP A 425 21.14 -36.90 -9.07
N PRO A 426 21.18 -38.25 -8.92
CA PRO A 426 21.42 -38.88 -7.63
C PRO A 426 22.75 -38.41 -7.02
N GLY A 427 22.71 -37.93 -5.77
CA GLY A 427 23.85 -37.30 -5.10
C GLY A 427 23.90 -35.78 -5.29
N GLN A 428 22.97 -35.20 -6.06
CA GLN A 428 22.85 -33.76 -6.33
C GLN A 428 24.19 -33.15 -6.77
N THR A 429 24.87 -33.83 -7.69
CA THR A 429 26.26 -33.57 -8.03
C THR A 429 26.48 -32.15 -8.53
N LYS A 430 25.52 -31.56 -9.25
CA LYS A 430 25.56 -30.16 -9.68
C LYS A 430 25.60 -29.19 -8.50
N PHE A 431 24.74 -29.41 -7.51
CA PHE A 431 24.70 -28.61 -6.28
C PHE A 431 26.00 -28.76 -5.50
N VAL A 432 26.42 -29.99 -5.23
CA VAL A 432 27.63 -30.29 -4.45
C VAL A 432 28.88 -29.68 -5.10
N ASN A 433 29.04 -29.82 -6.41
CA ASN A 433 30.18 -29.25 -7.13
C ASN A 433 30.16 -27.73 -7.09
N TYR A 434 28.99 -27.10 -7.21
CA TYR A 434 28.88 -25.66 -7.08
C TYR A 434 29.32 -25.21 -5.68
N ILE A 435 28.79 -25.81 -4.61
CA ILE A 435 29.13 -25.42 -3.24
C ILE A 435 30.64 -25.59 -2.97
N ARG A 436 31.26 -26.67 -3.45
CA ARG A 436 32.71 -26.89 -3.29
C ARG A 436 33.58 -25.88 -4.03
N THR A 437 33.08 -25.30 -5.12
CA THR A 437 33.86 -24.43 -6.00
C THR A 437 33.45 -22.95 -5.93
N CYS A 438 32.38 -22.62 -5.21
CA CYS A 438 31.82 -21.27 -5.17
C CYS A 438 32.73 -20.23 -4.51
N GLY A 439 33.78 -20.67 -3.81
CA GLY A 439 34.79 -19.80 -3.20
C GLY A 439 34.34 -19.08 -1.92
N TYR A 440 33.08 -19.21 -1.52
CA TYR A 440 32.55 -18.61 -0.30
C TYR A 440 32.85 -19.46 0.94
N ASN A 441 33.14 -18.79 2.06
CA ASN A 441 33.22 -19.42 3.38
C ASN A 441 31.80 -19.50 3.98
N ILE A 442 31.24 -20.70 4.03
CA ILE A 442 29.86 -20.87 4.48
C ILE A 442 29.79 -20.89 6.00
N ILE A 443 29.12 -19.90 6.57
CA ILE A 443 28.94 -19.72 8.01
C ILE A 443 27.48 -19.98 8.41
N PRO A 444 27.20 -20.36 9.68
CA PRO A 444 25.84 -20.55 10.18
C PRO A 444 25.05 -19.23 10.20
N TYR A 445 23.78 -19.29 9.84
CA TYR A 445 22.83 -18.19 9.99
C TYR A 445 22.17 -18.24 11.38
N ASN A 446 22.36 -17.19 12.18
CA ASN A 446 21.95 -17.13 13.60
C ASN A 446 20.63 -16.35 13.86
N GLY A 447 19.82 -16.09 12.83
CA GLY A 447 18.43 -15.61 13.01
C GLY A 447 18.24 -14.17 13.48
N GLU A 448 19.28 -13.42 13.85
CA GLU A 448 19.14 -12.01 14.21
C GLU A 448 19.14 -11.11 12.97
N LYS A 449 17.93 -10.79 12.51
CA LYS A 449 17.54 -9.64 11.65
C LYS A 449 18.40 -9.40 10.41
N LEU A 450 17.94 -9.93 9.27
CA LEU A 450 18.29 -9.40 7.96
C LEU A 450 17.62 -8.05 7.66
#